data_AF-A0A3M2H0E7-F1
#
_entry.id   AF-A0A3M2H0E7-F1
#
_cell.length_a   1.000
_cell.length_b   1.000
_cell.length_c   1.000
_cell.angle_alpha   90.00
_cell.angle_beta   90.00
_cell.angle_gamma   90.00
#
_symmetry.space_group_name_H-M   'P 1'
#
loop_
_entity.id
_entity.type
_entity.pdbx_description
1 polymer ?
#
loop_
_entity_poly.entity_id
_entity_poly.type
_entity_poly.pdbx_seq_one_letter_code
_entity_poly.pdbx_strand_id
1 'polypeptide(L)' 'MDIRAQISMVFHLDKCIGCHTCSIACKNIWTDRKGTEYMWWNNVETKPGTGYPTRWEDQDIYKGGWVKNGD' A
#
# COMPACT_ATOMS: atom_id res chain seq x y z
N MET A 1 -28.60 -13.04 11.68
CA MET A 1 -27.49 -12.42 12.43
C MET A 1 -26.23 -13.18 12.07
N ASP A 2 -25.44 -12.65 11.13
CA ASP A 2 -24.15 -13.24 10.72
C ASP A 2 -23.04 -12.33 11.28
N ILE A 3 -22.45 -12.73 12.41
CA ILE A 3 -21.41 -11.95 13.09
C ILE A 3 -20.06 -12.40 12.57
N ARG A 4 -19.27 -11.44 12.08
CA ARG A 4 -17.88 -11.64 11.65
C ARG A 4 -16.95 -10.68 12.37
N ALA A 5 -15.67 -11.04 12.40
CA ALA A 5 -14.60 -10.22 12.97
C ALA A 5 -13.52 -9.94 11.92
N GLN A 6 -12.89 -8.77 12.00
CA GLN A 6 -11.82 -8.33 11.10
C GLN A 6 -10.73 -7.60 11.89
N ILE A 7 -9.48 -7.99 11.66
CA ILE A 7 -8.31 -7.25 12.17
C ILE A 7 -8.16 -5.96 11.35
N SER A 8 -8.00 -4.83 12.04
CA SER A 8 -7.88 -3.50 11.43
C SER A 8 -6.59 -2.80 11.86
N MET A 9 -6.15 -1.80 11.10
CA MET A 9 -4.93 -1.05 11.35
C MET A 9 -5.18 0.45 11.19
N VAL A 10 -4.45 1.28 11.96
CA VAL A 10 -4.51 2.75 11.89
C VAL A 10 -3.09 3.30 11.80
N PHE A 11 -2.86 4.24 10.87
CA PHE A 11 -1.62 5.01 10.76
C PHE A 11 -1.84 6.45 11.24
N HIS A 12 -1.13 6.87 12.28
CA HIS A 12 -1.17 8.26 12.78
C HIS A 12 -0.17 9.13 12.01
N LEU A 13 -0.63 9.84 10.99
CA LEU A 13 0.25 10.53 10.04
C LEU A 13 1.08 11.65 10.68
N ASP A 14 0.59 12.32 11.72
CA ASP A 14 1.37 13.36 12.43
C ASP A 14 2.61 12.81 13.15
N LYS A 15 2.64 11.50 13.42
CA LYS A 15 3.78 10.81 14.05
C LYS A 15 4.62 10.03 13.05
N CYS A 16 4.20 9.96 11.78
CA CYS A 16 5.00 9.34 10.74
C CYS A 16 6.17 10.26 10.40
N ILE A 17 7.38 9.73 10.50
CA ILE A 17 8.61 10.48 10.20
C ILE A 17 9.26 10.05 8.87
N GLY A 18 8.57 9.22 8.08
CA GLY A 18 9.09 8.76 6.79
C GLY A 18 10.41 7.98 6.85
N CYS A 19 10.67 7.24 7.94
CA CYS A 19 11.96 6.57 8.13
C CYS A 19 12.16 5.24 7.36
N HIS A 20 11.13 4.74 6.68
CA HIS A 20 11.16 3.47 5.93
C HIS A 20 11.45 2.19 6.74
N THR A 21 11.49 2.23 8.08
CA THR A 21 11.74 1.04 8.90
C THR A 21 10.71 -0.07 8.65
N CYS A 22 9.43 0.29 8.51
CA CYS A 22 8.35 -0.67 8.23
C CYS A 22 8.54 -1.38 6.87
N SER A 23 9.03 -0.67 5.86
CA SER A 23 9.35 -1.23 4.55
C SER A 23 10.49 -2.25 4.62
N ILE A 24 11.58 -1.94 5.33
CA ILE A 24 12.71 -2.85 5.49
C ILE A 24 12.34 -4.08 6.31
N ALA A 25 11.57 -3.91 7.39
CA ALA A 25 11.09 -5.03 8.18
C ALA A 25 10.26 -6.00 7.33
N CYS A 26 9.36 -5.48 6.51
CA CYS A 26 8.57 -6.31 5.59
C CYS A 26 9.44 -6.98 4.52
N LYS A 27 10.34 -6.23 3.89
CA LYS A 27 11.25 -6.70 2.84
C LYS A 27 12.08 -7.89 3.30
N ASN A 28 12.78 -7.74 4.42
CA ASN A 28 13.71 -8.75 4.92
C ASN A 28 13.03 -10.05 5.33
N ILE A 29 11.78 -10.00 5.79
CA ILE A 29 11.06 -11.20 6.23
C ILE A 29 10.38 -11.91 5.05
N TRP A 30 9.86 -11.15 4.07
CA TRP A 30 8.89 -11.71 3.12
C TRP A 30 9.28 -11.64 1.64
N THR A 31 9.99 -10.58 1.23
CA THR A 31 10.25 -10.28 -0.20
C THR A 31 11.74 -10.12 -0.53
N ASP A 32 12.57 -10.89 0.17
CA ASP A 32 14.02 -11.04 -0.08
C ASP A 32 14.36 -12.15 -1.10
N ARG A 33 13.34 -12.93 -1.51
CA ARG A 33 13.47 -14.04 -2.46
C ARG A 33 13.59 -13.57 -3.91
N LYS A 34 14.28 -14.36 -4.71
CA LYS A 34 14.48 -14.10 -6.14
C LYS A 34 13.15 -13.92 -6.89
N GLY A 35 13.04 -12.86 -7.70
CA GLY A 35 11.83 -12.46 -8.42
C GLY A 35 10.92 -11.48 -7.66
N THR A 36 11.19 -11.21 -6.39
CA THR A 36 10.41 -10.29 -5.53
C THR A 36 11.23 -9.11 -5.00
N GLU A 37 12.46 -8.95 -5.48
CA GLU A 37 13.43 -7.96 -5.00
C GLU A 37 12.89 -6.54 -5.16
N TYR A 38 12.17 -6.27 -6.24
CA TYR A 38 11.53 -4.97 -6.49
C TYR A 38 10.24 -4.76 -5.68
N MET A 39 9.63 -5.81 -5.13
CA MET A 39 8.32 -5.75 -4.49
C MET A 39 8.41 -5.20 -3.07
N TRP A 40 7.77 -4.06 -2.82
CA TRP A 40 7.60 -3.49 -1.48
C TRP A 40 6.15 -3.62 -1.06
N TRP A 41 5.79 -4.72 -0.38
CA TRP A 41 4.40 -4.92 0.09
C TRP A 41 3.97 -3.84 1.08
N ASN A 42 4.92 -3.36 1.90
CA ASN A 42 4.74 -2.16 2.70
C ASN A 42 5.72 -1.09 2.22
N ASN A 43 5.23 -0.03 1.60
CA ASN A 43 6.02 1.10 1.12
C ASN A 43 5.61 2.40 1.80
N VAL A 44 6.52 3.38 1.78
CA VAL A 44 6.29 4.74 2.29
C VAL A 44 6.53 5.72 1.14
N GLU A 45 5.60 6.64 0.94
CA GLU A 45 5.63 7.62 -0.15
C GLU A 45 5.54 9.03 0.41
N THR A 46 6.30 9.96 -0.15
CA THR A 46 6.16 11.40 0.16
C THR A 46 5.02 11.99 -0.67
N LYS A 47 4.19 12.81 -0.03
CA LYS A 47 3.17 13.61 -0.71
C LYS A 47 3.52 15.10 -0.63
N PRO A 48 3.31 15.88 -1.71
CA PRO A 48 2.89 15.44 -3.05
C PRO A 48 3.94 14.59 -3.78
N GLY A 49 3.51 13.61 -4.59
CA GLY A 49 4.40 12.69 -5.32
C GLY A 49 3.64 11.65 -6.15
N THR A 50 4.34 10.92 -7.04
CA THR A 50 3.73 9.96 -7.99
C THR A 50 3.51 8.56 -7.42
N GLY A 51 4.12 8.22 -6.28
CA GLY A 51 4.00 6.92 -5.63
C GLY A 51 4.67 5.75 -6.33
N TYR A 52 4.41 4.53 -5.82
CA TYR A 52 4.94 3.26 -6.28
C TYR A 52 3.82 2.21 -6.47
N PRO A 53 3.61 1.66 -7.68
CA PRO A 53 4.22 2.06 -8.95
C PRO A 53 3.82 3.49 -9.36
N THR A 54 4.57 4.08 -10.28
CA THR A 54 4.37 5.47 -10.71
C THR A 54 2.93 5.74 -11.16
N ARG A 55 2.29 6.74 -10.55
CA ARG A 55 0.89 7.16 -10.81
C ARG A 55 -0.15 6.06 -10.53
N TRP A 56 0.08 5.20 -9.55
CA TRP A 56 -0.86 4.14 -9.18
C TRP A 56 -2.28 4.65 -8.83
N GLU A 57 -2.41 5.91 -8.39
CA GLU A 57 -3.70 6.57 -8.10
C GLU A 57 -4.53 6.85 -9.38
N ASP A 58 -3.90 6.88 -10.56
CA ASP A 58 -4.55 7.19 -11.84
C ASP A 58 -5.27 5.95 -12.43
N GLN A 59 -6.59 5.89 -12.25
CA GLN A 59 -7.42 4.79 -12.76
C GLN A 59 -7.76 4.93 -14.24
N ASP A 60 -7.42 6.05 -14.90
CA ASP A 60 -7.49 6.13 -16.36
C ASP A 60 -6.38 5.32 -17.03
N ILE A 61 -5.28 5.09 -16.31
CA ILE A 61 -4.17 4.22 -16.73
C ILE A 61 -4.36 2.80 -16.18
N TYR A 62 -4.56 2.65 -14.87
CA TYR A 62 -4.44 1.35 -14.19
C TYR A 62 -5.73 0.54 -14.10
N LYS A 63 -6.90 1.16 -14.35
CA LYS A 63 -8.20 0.48 -14.47
C LYS A 63 -8.54 -0.46 -13.29
N GLY A 64 -8.16 -0.09 -12.06
CA GLY A 64 -8.47 -0.84 -10.83
C GLY A 64 -9.77 -0.40 -10.16
N GLY A 65 -10.18 -1.13 -9.12
CA GLY A 65 -11.35 -0.79 -8.30
C GLY A 65 -12.70 -1.13 -8.96
N TRP A 66 -13.75 -0.44 -8.53
CA TRP A 66 -15.14 -0.64 -8.97
C TRP A 66 -15.74 0.68 -9.42
N VAL A 67 -16.60 0.65 -10.45
CA VAL A 67 -17.46 1.76 -10.84
C VAL A 67 -18.91 1.34 -10.60
N LYS A 68 -19.66 2.15 -9.87
CA LYS A 68 -21.10 1.93 -9.70
C LYS A 68 -21.84 2.54 -10.89
N ASN A 69 -22.46 1.71 -11.71
CA ASN A 69 -23.31 2.14 -12.82
C ASN A 69 -24.78 1.87 -12.45
N GLY A 70 -25.56 2.92 -12.19
CA GLY A 70 -26.96 2.78 -11.75
C GLY A 70 -27.11 2.48 -10.26
N ASP A 71 -28.36 2.52 -9.76
CA ASP A 71 -28.72 2.49 -8.32
C ASP A 71 -28.34 1.19 -7.57
#